data_AF-A0A1C6KM79-F1
#
_entry.id   AF-A0A1C6KM79-F1
#
_cell.length_a   1.000
_cell.length_b   1.000
_cell.length_c   1.000
_cell.angle_alpha   90.00
_cell.angle_beta   90.00
_cell.angle_gamma   90.00
#
_symmetry.space_group_name_H-M   'P 1'
#
loop_
_entity.id
_entity.type
_entity.pdbx_description
1 polymer ?
#
loop_
_entity_poly.entity_id
_entity_poly.type
_entity_poly.pdbx_seq_one_letter_code
_entity_poly.pdbx_strand_id
1 'polypeptide(L)' 'MEKTEKPTVLITDGAYSGRDNTDAAAEKNIDLVTTDLFPKSADRAEIVVHFLTQNRANSGYLLFYMKFSRNIDFYGR' A
#
# COMPACT_ATOMS: atom_id res chain seq x y z
N MET A 1 -4.10 -12.37 -11.91
CA MET A 1 -4.24 -13.17 -10.67
C MET A 1 -5.68 -13.62 -10.53
N GLU A 2 -5.89 -14.91 -10.26
CA GLU A 2 -7.19 -15.49 -9.93
C GLU A 2 -7.59 -15.13 -8.49
N LYS A 3 -8.87 -15.26 -8.14
CA LYS A 3 -9.38 -14.97 -6.80
C LYS A 3 -8.83 -15.97 -5.80
N THR A 4 -8.26 -15.51 -4.69
CA THR A 4 -7.73 -16.39 -3.64
C THR A 4 -8.80 -16.70 -2.58
N GLU A 5 -8.93 -17.96 -2.18
CA GLU A 5 -9.87 -18.35 -1.12
C GLU A 5 -9.48 -17.75 0.24
N LYS A 6 -8.17 -17.63 0.50
CA LYS A 6 -7.64 -17.00 1.71
C LYS A 6 -7.30 -15.52 1.44
N PRO A 7 -7.52 -14.62 2.42
CA PRO A 7 -7.10 -13.23 2.31
C PRO A 7 -5.59 -13.17 2.06
N THR A 8 -5.18 -12.45 1.03
CA THR A 8 -3.76 -12.26 0.69
C THR A 8 -3.41 -10.78 0.79
N VAL A 9 -2.27 -10.45 1.41
CA VAL A 9 -1.78 -9.07 1.46
C VAL A 9 -0.80 -8.85 0.30
N LEU A 10 -1.04 -7.84 -0.53
CA LEU A 10 -0.15 -7.44 -1.61
C LEU A 10 0.42 -6.05 -1.32
N ILE A 11 1.74 -5.95 -1.23
CA ILE A 11 2.44 -4.69 -0.99
C ILE A 11 3.07 -4.22 -2.30
N THR A 12 2.75 -3.00 -2.73
CA THR A 12 3.29 -2.40 -3.96
C THR A 12 3.79 -0.97 -3.70
N ASP A 13 4.43 -0.38 -4.70
CA ASP A 13 4.66 1.07 -4.71
C ASP A 13 3.34 1.85 -4.92
N GLY A 14 3.45 3.17 -4.82
CA GLY A 14 2.38 4.14 -4.96
C GLY A 14 1.65 4.17 -6.30
N ALA A 15 2.26 3.63 -7.37
CA ALA A 15 1.65 3.67 -8.70
C ALA A 15 0.37 2.83 -8.78
N TYR A 16 0.19 1.89 -7.85
CA TYR A 16 -0.98 1.03 -7.77
C TYR A 16 -2.11 1.58 -6.88
N SER A 17 -2.00 2.79 -6.33
CA SER A 17 -2.99 3.41 -5.41
C SER A 17 -4.34 3.80 -6.04
N GLY A 18 -4.49 3.60 -7.36
CA GLY A 18 -5.72 3.93 -8.09
C GLY A 18 -6.94 3.13 -7.65
N ARG A 19 -8.12 3.74 -7.84
CA ARG A 19 -9.42 3.13 -7.51
C ARG A 19 -9.64 1.80 -8.24
N ASP A 20 -9.34 1.75 -9.54
CA ASP A 20 -9.50 0.55 -10.36
C ASP A 20 -8.69 -0.63 -9.80
N ASN A 21 -7.47 -0.37 -9.31
CA ASN A 21 -6.62 -1.40 -8.69
C ASN A 21 -7.15 -1.83 -7.32
N THR A 22 -7.71 -0.89 -6.55
CA THR A 22 -8.32 -1.16 -5.25
C THR A 22 -9.55 -2.06 -5.41
N ASP A 23 -10.42 -1.75 -6.37
CA ASP A 23 -11.63 -2.54 -6.65
C ASP A 23 -11.24 -3.93 -7.19
N ALA A 24 -10.26 -4.00 -8.10
CA ALA A 24 -9.75 -5.28 -8.61
C ALA A 24 -9.07 -6.14 -7.52
N ALA A 25 -8.42 -5.55 -6.53
CA ALA A 25 -7.85 -6.25 -5.39
C ALA A 25 -8.95 -6.82 -4.48
N ALA A 26 -9.98 -6.04 -4.19
CA ALA A 26 -11.12 -6.47 -3.39
C ALA A 26 -11.85 -7.66 -4.02
N GLU A 27 -12.10 -7.63 -5.33
CA GLU A 27 -12.72 -8.74 -6.06
C GLU A 27 -11.94 -10.06 -5.91
N LYS A 28 -10.63 -9.96 -5.73
CA LYS A 28 -9.69 -11.08 -5.64
C LYS A 28 -9.37 -11.52 -4.23
N ASN A 29 -10.01 -10.92 -3.21
CA ASN A 29 -9.74 -11.16 -1.79
C ASN A 29 -8.29 -10.78 -1.42
N ILE A 30 -7.83 -9.66 -1.98
CA ILE A 30 -6.50 -9.09 -1.76
C ILE A 30 -6.65 -7.80 -0.96
N ASP A 31 -5.92 -7.71 0.16
CA ASP A 31 -5.68 -6.46 0.86
C ASP A 31 -4.50 -5.75 0.20
N LEU A 32 -4.80 -4.73 -0.62
CA LEU A 32 -3.79 -3.94 -1.32
C LEU A 32 -3.21 -2.87 -0.39
N VAL A 33 -1.89 -2.92 -0.21
CA VAL A 33 -1.12 -1.95 0.57
C VAL A 33 -0.16 -1.25 -0.39
N THR A 34 -0.35 0.05 -0.60
CA THR A 34 0.53 0.84 -1.47
C THR A 34 1.48 1.68 -0.64
N THR A 35 2.72 1.80 -1.10
CA THR A 35 3.76 2.57 -0.43
C THR A 35 4.25 3.69 -1.32
N ASP A 36 4.06 4.94 -0.88
CA ASP A 36 4.65 6.09 -1.56
C ASP A 36 6.06 6.32 -0.99
N LEU A 37 7.02 6.32 -1.90
CA LEU A 37 8.40 6.66 -1.60
C LEU A 37 8.62 8.12 -1.99
N PHE A 38 8.63 9.00 -1.00
CA PHE A 38 8.94 10.41 -1.23
C PHE A 38 10.42 10.66 -0.97
N PRO A 39 11.21 11.10 -1.97
CA PRO A 39 12.55 11.58 -1.71
C PRO A 39 12.45 12.87 -0.89
N LYS A 40 12.94 12.84 0.36
CA LYS A 40 13.12 14.03 1.20
C LYS A 40 14.47 14.70 0.91
N SER A 41 15.49 13.90 0.65
CA SER A 41 16.85 14.28 0.23
C SER A 41 17.56 13.07 -0.40
N ALA A 42 18.77 13.25 -0.94
CA ALA A 42 19.54 12.15 -1.58
C ALA A 42 19.82 10.96 -0.65
N ASP A 43 19.84 11.21 0.67
CA ASP A 43 20.12 10.27 1.74
C ASP A 43 18.90 9.97 2.64
N ARG A 44 17.73 10.53 2.31
CA ARG A 44 16.50 10.31 3.09
C ARG A 44 15.31 10.11 2.19
N ALA A 45 14.74 8.90 2.27
CA ALA A 45 13.42 8.61 1.73
C ALA A 45 12.41 8.54 2.89
N GLU A 46 11.23 9.13 2.67
CA GLU A 46 10.07 8.94 3.53
C GLU A 46 9.22 7.82 2.91
N ILE A 47 8.93 6.78 3.70
CA ILE A 47 7.99 5.74 3.31
C ILE A 47 6.66 6.06 3.94
N VAL A 48 5.68 6.35 3.09
CA VAL A 48 4.29 6.48 3.48
C VAL A 48 3.58 5.20 3.07
N VAL A 49 2.94 4.53 4.03
CA VAL A 49 2.13 3.35 3.75
C VAL A 49 0.65 3.73 3.80
N HIS A 50 -0.07 3.41 2.72
CA HIS A 50 -1.51 3.54 2.63
C HIS A 50 -2.15 2.17 2.84
N PHE A 51 -2.95 2.06 3.90
CA PHE A 51 -3.80 0.89 4.11
C PHE A 51 -5.22 1.24 3.69
N LEU A 52 -5.70 0.58 2.63
CA LEU A 52 -7.11 0.59 2.27
C LEU A 52 -7.72 -0.72 2.76
N THR A 53 -8.36 -0.67 3.93
CA THR A 53 -9.11 -1.83 4.42
C THR A 53 -10.59 -1.65 4.11
N GLN A 54 -11.20 -2.67 3.50
CA GLN A 54 -12.65 -2.72 3.40
C GLN A 54 -13.24 -2.94 4.78
N ASN A 55 -14.00 -1.96 5.27
CA ASN A 55 -14.81 -2.14 6.46
C ASN A 55 -15.93 -3.14 6.16
N ARG A 56 -15.69 -4.40 6.52
CA ARG A 56 -16.64 -5.50 6.31
C ARG A 56 -18.00 -5.28 6.98
N ALA A 57 -18.11 -4.35 7.94
CA ALA A 57 -19.37 -4.05 8.61
C ALA A 57 -20.26 -3.04 7.85
N ASN A 58 -19.68 -2.13 7.04
CA ASN A 58 -20.44 -1.01 6.46
C ASN A 58 -20.12 -0.72 4.98
N SER A 59 -19.48 -1.65 4.26
CA SER A 59 -19.08 -1.54 2.84
C SER A 59 -18.27 -0.28 2.48
N GLY A 60 -17.70 0.42 3.47
CA GLY A 60 -16.90 1.62 3.29
C GLY A 60 -15.40 1.30 3.33
N TYR A 61 -14.59 2.10 2.66
CA TYR A 61 -13.13 2.00 2.74
C TYR A 61 -12.62 2.89 3.87
N LEU A 62 -11.76 2.35 4.74
CA LEU A 62 -11.08 3.13 5.78
C LEU A 62 -9.62 3.31 5.37
N LEU A 63 -9.19 4.55 5.16
CA LEU A 63 -7.82 4.89 4.79
C LEU A 63 -7.01 5.18 6.06
N PHE A 64 -6.01 4.36 6.33
CA PHE A 64 -5.02 4.65 7.37
C PHE A 64 -3.69 5.09 6.75
N TYR A 65 -3.11 6.14 7.33
CA TYR A 65 -1.80 6.66 6.99
C TYR A 65 -0.81 6.29 8.09
N MET A 66 0.28 5.60 7.73
CA MET A 66 1.38 5.34 8.65
C MET A 66 2.69 5.83 8.03
N LYS A 67 3.32 6.80 8.69
CA LYS A 67 4.58 7.41 8.27
C LYS A 67 5.75 6.73 8.94
N PHE A 68 6.63 6.14 8.14
CA PHE A 68 7.91 5.65 8.60
C PHE A 68 9.01 6.62 8.18
N SER A 69 9.64 7.27 9.15
CA SER A 69 10.86 8.03 8.95
C SER A 69 12.04 7.22 9.48
N ARG A 70 12.80 6.59 8.57
CA ARG A 70 14.09 5.97 8.89
C ARG A 70 15.17 6.65 8.05
N ASN A 71 16.37 6.85 8.60
CA ASN A 71 17.54 7.11 7.75
C ASN A 71 17.76 5.83 6.95
N ILE A 72 17.46 5.87 5.65
CA ILE A 72 17.75 4.77 4.74
C ILE A 72 19.12 5.09 4.18
N ASP A 73 20.17 4.54 4.79
CA ASP A 73 21.51 4.61 4.22
C ASP A 73 21.48 3.86 2.89
N PHE A 74 21.47 4.60 1.78
CA PHE A 74 21.69 4.04 0.46
C PHE A 74 23.14 3.56 0.41
N TYR A 75 23.34 2.26 0.66
CA TYR A 75 24.59 1.58 0.29
C TYR A 75 24.63 1.46 -1.24
N GLY A 76 24.99 2.57 -1.90
CA GLY A 76 25.31 2.59 -3.32
C GLY A 76 26.59 1.80 -3.58
N ARG A 77 26.56 0.93 -4.59
CA ARG A 77 27.75 0.47 -5.31
C ARG A 77 28.20 1.53 -6.30
#